data_AF-A0A3B0YRQ7-F1
#
_entry.id   AF-A0A3B0YRQ7-F1
#
_cell.length_a   1.000
_cell.length_b   1.000
_cell.length_c   1.000
_cell.angle_alpha   90.00
_cell.angle_beta   90.00
_cell.angle_gamma   90.00
#
_symmetry.space_group_name_H-M   'P 1'
#
loop_
_entity.id
_entity.type
_entity.pdbx_description
1 polymer ?
#
loop_
_entity_poly.entity_id
_entity_poly.type
_entity_poly.pdbx_seq_one_letter_code
_entity_poly.pdbx_strand_id
1 'polypeptide(L)'
;MMGCTTAANSAISAASILSVFAKWVSELNKLGMDCEIHPEFLFETQTGFLPFKVNIKENSHEALMNREYLTGFEYYLDDFNLEENTEYLEKSFFQKLLKKPKEKKHFHTKEIYEQLQDKKYIITFNFGISDTLELRMASLASVTLSKLANGVCCYADDNIWYDNTNIIENALNDVTEYEKSLRQREFRLHGFEEWL
;
A
#
# COMPACT_ATOMS: atom_id res chain seq x y z
N MET A 1 19.21 -15.38 1.06
CA MET A 1 18.85 -14.11 1.74
C MET A 1 17.35 -14.19 1.90
N MET A 2 16.82 -14.43 3.11
CA MET A 2 15.38 -14.39 3.33
C MET A 2 14.98 -12.92 3.20
N GLY A 3 14.33 -12.57 2.08
CA GLY A 3 13.78 -11.23 1.88
C GLY A 3 12.66 -11.02 2.89
N CYS A 4 12.78 -9.99 3.71
CA CYS A 4 11.66 -9.49 4.50
C CYS A 4 10.74 -8.80 3.48
N THR A 5 9.76 -9.55 2.98
CA THR A 5 8.73 -9.06 2.07
C THR A 5 7.62 -8.47 2.91
N THR A 6 7.35 -7.18 2.71
CA THR A 6 6.27 -6.47 3.42
C THR A 6 5.13 -6.16 2.47
N ALA A 7 3.90 -6.32 2.99
CA ALA A 7 2.68 -6.10 2.25
C ALA A 7 1.89 -4.92 2.83
N ALA A 8 1.65 -3.90 1.99
CA ALA A 8 0.57 -2.94 2.23
C ALA A 8 -0.70 -3.40 1.50
N ASN A 9 -1.86 -3.28 2.14
CA ASN A 9 -3.14 -3.71 1.60
C ASN A 9 -4.12 -2.54 1.55
N SER A 10 -4.81 -2.37 0.41
CA SER A 10 -5.84 -1.36 0.20
C SER A 10 -7.18 -2.01 -0.15
N ALA A 11 -8.16 -1.92 0.74
CA ALA A 11 -9.51 -2.44 0.47
C ALA A 11 -10.40 -1.37 -0.20
N ILE A 12 -10.93 -1.62 -1.40
CA ILE A 12 -11.61 -0.60 -2.23
C ILE A 12 -12.97 -1.06 -2.79
N SER A 13 -13.82 -0.10 -3.20
CA SER A 13 -15.15 -0.35 -3.79
C SER A 13 -15.10 -0.46 -5.33
N ALA A 14 -16.08 -1.14 -5.94
CA ALA A 14 -16.10 -1.42 -7.39
C ALA A 14 -16.44 -0.23 -8.30
N ALA A 15 -16.97 0.87 -7.76
CA ALA A 15 -17.34 2.02 -8.57
C ALA A 15 -16.09 2.83 -8.92
N SER A 16 -15.46 2.48 -10.04
CA SER A 16 -14.45 3.25 -10.81
C SER A 16 -12.97 3.08 -10.46
N ILE A 17 -12.52 1.83 -10.28
CA ILE A 17 -11.08 1.47 -10.24
C ILE A 17 -10.25 2.18 -11.33
N LEU A 18 -10.73 2.21 -12.58
CA LEU A 18 -10.07 2.92 -13.68
C LEU A 18 -9.95 4.44 -13.45
N SER A 19 -10.98 5.06 -12.88
CA SER A 19 -10.94 6.52 -12.61
C SER A 19 -10.02 6.85 -11.43
N VAL A 20 -9.88 5.91 -10.49
CA VAL A 20 -8.95 6.00 -9.37
C VAL A 20 -7.51 5.90 -9.89
N PHE A 21 -7.18 4.90 -10.72
CA PHE A 21 -5.83 4.75 -11.26
C PHE A 21 -5.39 5.92 -12.14
N ALA A 22 -6.30 6.47 -12.95
CA ALA A 22 -6.01 7.66 -13.75
C ALA A 22 -5.61 8.88 -12.90
N LYS A 23 -6.13 9.00 -11.67
CA LYS A 23 -5.80 10.07 -10.73
C LYS A 23 -4.62 9.72 -9.82
N TRP A 24 -4.33 8.43 -9.66
CA TRP A 24 -3.36 7.94 -8.69
C TRP A 24 -1.95 8.50 -8.91
N VAL A 25 -1.47 8.44 -10.15
CA VAL A 25 -0.18 9.03 -10.54
C VAL A 25 -0.16 10.54 -10.28
N SER A 26 -1.26 11.24 -10.56
CA SER A 26 -1.35 12.68 -10.29
C SER A 26 -1.28 13.01 -8.80
N GLU A 27 -1.83 12.17 -7.92
CA GLU A 27 -1.70 12.38 -6.47
C GLU A 27 -0.29 12.06 -5.98
N LEU A 28 0.34 11.00 -6.51
CA LEU A 28 1.74 10.69 -6.24
C LEU A 28 2.65 11.85 -6.64
N ASN A 29 2.38 12.51 -7.77
CA ASN A 29 3.19 13.64 -8.24
C ASN A 29 3.13 14.86 -7.32
N LYS A 30 2.06 15.02 -6.54
CA LYS A 30 1.95 16.09 -5.54
C LYS A 30 2.87 15.88 -4.34
N LEU A 31 3.49 14.71 -4.19
CA LEU A 31 4.38 14.36 -3.09
C LEU A 31 5.84 14.68 -3.38
N GLY A 32 6.09 15.62 -4.30
CA GLY A 32 7.43 16.09 -4.59
C GLY A 32 8.23 15.18 -5.52
N MET A 33 7.55 14.49 -6.45
CA MET A 33 8.19 13.62 -7.43
C MET A 33 7.46 13.68 -8.77
N ASP A 34 8.16 13.40 -9.86
CA ASP A 34 7.54 13.07 -11.14
C ASP A 34 7.50 11.55 -11.25
N CYS A 35 6.31 10.99 -11.41
CA CYS A 35 6.06 9.57 -11.44
C CYS A 35 5.30 9.20 -12.72
N GLU A 36 5.72 8.11 -13.36
CA GLU A 36 5.04 7.49 -14.49
C GLU A 36 4.97 5.98 -14.26
N ILE A 37 3.88 5.36 -14.69
CA ILE A 37 3.70 3.91 -14.69
C ILE A 37 3.97 3.42 -16.11
N HIS A 38 4.51 2.21 -16.26
CA HIS A 38 4.70 1.63 -17.59
C HIS A 38 3.38 1.66 -18.39
N PRO A 39 3.39 2.22 -19.61
CA PRO A 39 2.16 2.57 -20.34
C PRO A 39 1.33 1.35 -20.74
N GLU A 40 1.94 0.17 -20.82
CA GLU A 40 1.27 -1.08 -21.16
C GLU A 40 0.78 -1.87 -19.94
N PHE A 41 0.96 -1.35 -18.71
CA PHE A 41 0.47 -2.04 -17.52
C PHE A 41 -1.06 -1.95 -17.42
N LEU A 42 -1.72 -3.11 -17.32
CA LEU A 42 -3.19 -3.22 -17.30
C LEU A 42 -3.67 -3.72 -15.93
N PHE A 43 -3.98 -2.79 -15.02
CA PHE A 43 -4.37 -3.08 -13.64
C PHE A 43 -5.52 -4.08 -13.45
N GLU A 44 -6.45 -4.15 -14.39
CA GLU A 44 -7.61 -5.06 -14.29
C GLU A 44 -7.26 -6.52 -14.62
N THR A 45 -6.13 -6.74 -15.30
CA THR A 45 -5.81 -8.06 -15.88
C THR A 45 -4.41 -8.56 -15.56
N GLN A 46 -3.54 -7.68 -15.07
CA GLN A 46 -2.15 -7.99 -14.77
C GLN A 46 -1.90 -7.92 -13.27
N THR A 47 -1.20 -8.92 -12.78
CA THR A 47 -0.57 -8.97 -11.46
C THR A 47 0.92 -9.26 -11.64
N GLY A 48 1.71 -8.96 -10.62
CA GLY A 48 3.16 -9.05 -10.67
C GLY A 48 3.83 -7.68 -10.54
N PHE A 49 5.09 -7.58 -10.97
CA PHE A 49 5.84 -6.34 -10.88
C PHE A 49 5.15 -5.17 -11.60
N LEU A 50 4.83 -4.11 -10.84
CA LEU A 50 4.32 -2.83 -11.31
C LEU A 50 5.47 -1.82 -11.41
N PRO A 51 6.05 -1.61 -12.61
CA PRO A 51 7.15 -0.70 -12.82
C PRO A 51 6.72 0.77 -12.82
N PHE A 52 7.54 1.58 -12.18
CA PHE A 52 7.47 3.04 -12.15
C PHE A 52 8.79 3.65 -12.64
N LYS A 53 8.67 4.74 -13.39
CA LYS A 53 9.74 5.71 -13.60
C LYS A 53 9.52 6.83 -12.61
N VAL A 54 10.52 7.11 -11.78
CA VAL A 54 10.40 8.09 -10.69
C VAL A 54 11.56 9.08 -10.74
N ASN A 55 11.24 10.36 -10.58
CA ASN A 55 12.21 11.44 -10.38
C ASN A 55 11.83 12.26 -9.17
N ILE A 56 12.54 12.06 -8.06
CA ILE A 56 12.28 12.73 -6.79
C ILE A 56 12.83 14.17 -6.86
N LYS A 57 11.98 15.16 -6.56
CA LYS A 57 12.33 16.59 -6.62
C LYS A 57 12.61 17.19 -5.25
N GLU A 58 11.92 16.69 -4.23
CA GLU A 58 11.99 17.19 -2.85
C GLU A 58 11.70 16.05 -1.85
N ASN A 59 11.79 16.37 -0.56
CA ASN A 59 11.44 15.47 0.55
C ASN A 59 12.18 14.11 0.48
N SER A 60 13.49 14.15 0.28
CA SER A 60 14.31 12.93 0.23
C SER A 60 15.78 13.22 0.56
N HIS A 61 16.61 12.18 0.54
CA HIS A 61 18.06 12.29 0.62
C HIS A 61 18.63 12.86 -0.70
N GLU A 62 19.60 13.77 -0.63
CA GLU A 62 20.10 14.51 -1.80
C GLU A 62 20.58 13.61 -2.95
N ALA A 63 21.22 12.48 -2.64
CA ALA A 63 21.67 11.49 -3.62
C ALA A 63 20.54 10.87 -4.48
N LEU A 64 19.29 10.91 -4.00
CA LEU A 64 18.12 10.38 -4.70
C LEU A 64 17.41 11.45 -5.54
N MET A 65 17.76 12.73 -5.40
CA MET A 65 17.03 13.81 -6.07
C MET A 65 17.48 14.02 -7.50
N ASN A 66 16.55 14.51 -8.34
CA ASN A 66 16.78 15.02 -9.68
C ASN A 66 17.44 14.03 -10.65
N ARG A 67 17.10 12.75 -10.51
CA ARG A 67 17.51 11.65 -11.39
C ARG A 67 16.32 10.76 -11.68
N GLU A 68 16.31 10.12 -12.83
CA GLU A 68 15.26 9.17 -13.21
C GLU A 68 15.67 7.76 -12.81
N TYR A 69 14.79 7.09 -12.07
CA TYR A 69 14.98 5.72 -11.61
C TYR A 69 13.86 4.81 -12.08
N LEU A 70 14.21 3.57 -12.40
CA LEU A 70 13.27 2.47 -12.54
C LEU A 70 13.12 1.80 -11.18
N THR A 71 11.90 1.72 -10.67
CA THR A 71 11.57 1.04 -9.42
C THR A 71 10.19 0.43 -9.54
N GLY A 72 9.71 -0.26 -8.51
CA GLY A 72 8.36 -0.79 -8.49
C GLY A 72 8.08 -1.61 -7.25
N PHE A 73 7.03 -2.41 -7.33
CA PHE A 73 6.68 -3.39 -6.33
C PHE A 73 5.78 -4.43 -6.99
N GLU A 74 5.62 -5.58 -6.35
CA GLU A 74 4.70 -6.61 -6.78
C GLU A 74 3.26 -6.17 -6.44
N TYR A 75 2.42 -6.10 -7.47
CA TYR A 75 1.01 -5.68 -7.41
C TYR A 75 0.09 -6.89 -7.58
N TYR A 76 -0.88 -7.01 -6.68
CA TYR A 76 -1.96 -7.99 -6.77
C TYR A 76 -3.31 -7.32 -6.55
N LEU A 77 -4.32 -7.81 -7.27
CA LEU A 77 -5.71 -7.39 -7.15
C LEU A 77 -6.57 -8.64 -6.97
N ASP A 78 -7.15 -8.78 -5.79
CA ASP A 78 -7.98 -9.93 -5.43
C ASP A 78 -9.37 -9.48 -4.98
N ASP A 79 -10.35 -10.39 -5.10
CA ASP A 79 -11.65 -10.21 -4.49
C ASP A 79 -11.52 -10.20 -2.95
N PHE A 80 -12.20 -9.26 -2.30
CA PHE A 80 -12.23 -9.13 -0.85
C PHE A 80 -13.59 -9.55 -0.30
N ASN A 81 -13.57 -10.54 0.59
CA ASN A 81 -14.73 -10.94 1.38
C ASN A 81 -14.41 -10.79 2.88
N LEU A 82 -15.05 -9.82 3.53
CA LEU A 82 -14.85 -9.56 4.96
C LEU A 82 -15.22 -10.79 5.83
N GLU A 83 -16.21 -11.59 5.45
CA GLU A 83 -16.64 -12.75 6.24
C GLU A 83 -15.61 -13.88 6.24
N GLU A 84 -14.98 -14.13 5.09
CA GLU A 84 -13.90 -15.12 4.96
C GLU A 84 -12.65 -14.71 5.75
N ASN A 85 -12.48 -13.39 5.96
CA ASN A 85 -11.40 -12.83 6.77
C ASN A 85 -11.83 -12.60 8.24
N THR A 86 -13.08 -12.82 8.64
CA THR A 86 -13.51 -12.56 10.02
C THR A 86 -13.27 -13.79 10.91
N GLU A 87 -12.41 -13.65 11.93
CA GLU A 87 -12.32 -14.63 13.01
C GLU A 87 -13.50 -14.49 13.99
N TYR A 88 -13.96 -15.60 14.57
CA TYR A 88 -15.00 -15.59 15.61
C TYR A 88 -14.40 -15.95 16.96
N LEU A 89 -14.83 -15.24 18.02
CA LEU A 89 -14.42 -15.60 19.37
C LEU A 89 -14.92 -17.00 19.71
N GLU A 90 -14.03 -17.82 20.29
CA GLU A 90 -14.43 -19.10 20.82
C GLU A 90 -15.46 -18.89 21.93
N LYS A 91 -16.58 -19.61 21.85
CA LYS A 91 -17.62 -19.54 22.87
C LYS A 91 -17.08 -20.08 24.18
N SER A 92 -17.13 -19.26 25.23
CA SER A 92 -16.95 -19.72 26.61
C SER A 92 -17.98 -20.81 26.95
N PHE A 93 -17.63 -21.71 27.86
CA PHE A 93 -18.48 -22.82 28.31
C PHE A 93 -19.88 -22.35 28.75
N PHE A 94 -19.95 -21.20 29.42
CA PHE A 94 -21.21 -20.58 29.84
C PHE A 94 -22.02 -19.97 28.68
N GLN A 95 -21.35 -19.46 27.64
CA GLN A 95 -22.01 -18.93 26.44
C GLN A 95 -22.59 -20.04 25.56
N LYS A 96 -21.94 -21.21 25.51
CA LYS A 96 -22.49 -22.42 24.87
C LYS A 96 -23.79 -22.85 25.55
N LEU A 97 -23.83 -22.80 26.89
CA LEU A 97 -25.00 -23.16 27.69
C LEU A 97 -26.18 -22.21 27.46
N LEU A 98 -25.92 -20.91 27.27
CA LEU A 98 -26.94 -19.87 27.06
C LEU A 98 -27.38 -19.68 25.60
N LYS A 99 -26.93 -20.52 24.65
CA LYS A 99 -27.20 -20.40 23.19
C LYS A 99 -26.96 -19.00 22.61
N LYS A 100 -26.09 -18.19 23.22
CA LYS A 100 -25.78 -16.85 22.69
C LYS A 100 -25.12 -16.94 21.31
N PRO A 101 -25.37 -16.00 20.38
CA PRO A 101 -24.66 -15.94 19.11
C PRO A 101 -23.14 -15.83 19.32
N LYS A 102 -22.33 -16.34 18.38
CA LYS A 102 -20.88 -16.15 18.45
C LYS A 102 -20.58 -14.66 18.31
N GLU A 103 -19.80 -14.10 19.21
CA GLU A 103 -19.27 -12.75 19.04
C GLU A 103 -18.18 -12.77 17.97
N LYS A 104 -18.24 -11.81 17.05
CA LYS A 104 -17.21 -11.61 16.03
C LYS A 104 -15.96 -11.06 16.72
N LYS A 105 -14.79 -11.61 16.43
CA LYS A 105 -13.53 -10.95 16.79
C LYS A 105 -13.39 -9.78 15.81
N HIS A 106 -13.42 -8.55 16.31
CA HIS A 106 -13.20 -7.41 15.44
C HIS A 106 -11.80 -7.54 14.82
N PHE A 107 -11.71 -7.41 13.50
CA PHE A 107 -10.46 -7.55 12.73
C PHE A 107 -9.40 -6.55 13.22
N HIS A 108 -9.85 -5.39 13.73
CA HIS A 108 -9.03 -4.48 14.53
C HIS A 108 -9.92 -3.65 15.47
N THR A 109 -10.46 -2.51 14.99
CA THR A 109 -11.47 -1.71 15.69
C THR A 109 -12.85 -1.88 15.05
N LYS A 110 -13.89 -1.39 15.73
CA LYS A 110 -15.26 -1.40 15.18
C LYS A 110 -15.36 -0.52 13.94
N GLU A 111 -14.68 0.63 13.96
CA GLU A 111 -14.67 1.63 12.89
C GLU A 111 -14.03 1.07 11.62
N ILE A 112 -12.89 0.39 11.74
CA ILE A 112 -12.24 -0.30 10.61
C ILE A 112 -13.13 -1.41 10.07
N TYR A 113 -13.73 -2.20 10.97
CA TYR A 113 -14.64 -3.27 10.55
C TYR A 113 -15.84 -2.72 9.75
N GLU A 114 -16.43 -1.62 10.19
CA GLU A 114 -17.52 -0.95 9.48
C GLU A 114 -17.08 -0.42 8.11
N GLN A 115 -15.87 0.17 8.02
CA GLN A 115 -15.29 0.62 6.74
C GLN A 115 -14.99 -0.53 5.77
N LEU A 116 -14.79 -1.76 6.25
CA LEU A 116 -14.51 -2.90 5.38
C LEU A 116 -15.77 -3.55 4.79
N GLN A 117 -16.97 -3.24 5.31
CA GLN A 117 -18.21 -3.92 4.92
C GLN A 117 -18.63 -3.67 3.46
N ASP A 118 -18.26 -2.52 2.91
CA ASP A 118 -18.60 -2.10 1.54
C ASP A 118 -17.47 -2.37 0.53
N LYS A 119 -16.33 -2.90 0.98
CA LYS A 119 -15.16 -3.15 0.13
C LYS A 119 -15.30 -4.49 -0.58
N LYS A 120 -14.85 -4.52 -1.83
CA LYS A 120 -14.99 -5.67 -2.74
C LYS A 120 -13.66 -6.19 -3.25
N TYR A 121 -12.63 -5.37 -3.20
CA TYR A 121 -11.31 -5.72 -3.68
C TYR A 121 -10.28 -5.41 -2.62
N ILE A 122 -9.21 -6.20 -2.59
CA ILE A 122 -7.98 -5.92 -1.87
C ILE A 122 -6.87 -5.76 -2.91
N ILE A 123 -6.10 -4.69 -2.76
CA ILE A 123 -4.89 -4.47 -3.54
C ILE A 123 -3.71 -4.68 -2.63
N THR A 124 -2.81 -5.60 -3.01
CA THR A 124 -1.61 -5.90 -2.24
C THR A 124 -0.38 -5.33 -2.95
N PHE A 125 0.43 -4.63 -2.17
CA PHE A 125 1.70 -4.02 -2.55
C PHE A 125 2.81 -4.77 -1.84
N ASN A 126 3.49 -5.68 -2.52
CA ASN A 126 4.58 -6.47 -1.94
C ASN A 126 5.93 -5.94 -2.41
N PHE A 127 6.79 -5.58 -1.46
CA PHE A 127 8.05 -4.88 -1.74
C PHE A 127 9.18 -5.36 -0.81
N GLY A 128 10.42 -5.19 -1.27
CA GLY A 128 11.60 -5.45 -0.46
C GLY A 128 11.98 -4.22 0.36
N ILE A 129 11.90 -4.30 1.69
CA ILE A 129 12.32 -3.20 2.58
C ILE A 129 13.79 -2.78 2.42
N SER A 130 14.61 -3.64 1.81
CA SER A 130 16.03 -3.37 1.54
C SER A 130 16.29 -2.53 0.29
N ASP A 131 15.26 -2.30 -0.53
CA ASP A 131 15.33 -1.37 -1.65
C ASP A 131 14.61 -0.08 -1.27
N THR A 132 15.38 1.01 -1.23
CA THR A 132 14.91 2.31 -0.75
C THR A 132 13.79 2.86 -1.63
N LEU A 133 13.88 2.69 -2.95
CA LEU A 133 12.88 3.23 -3.86
C LEU A 133 11.65 2.33 -3.93
N GLU A 134 11.79 1.01 -3.81
CA GLU A 134 10.62 0.12 -3.69
C GLU A 134 9.82 0.46 -2.43
N LEU A 135 10.49 0.63 -1.28
CA LEU A 135 9.85 1.04 -0.02
C LEU A 135 9.12 2.36 -0.18
N ARG A 136 9.78 3.40 -0.71
CA ARG A 136 9.14 4.70 -0.95
C ARG A 136 7.89 4.54 -1.81
N MET A 137 8.02 3.83 -2.93
CA MET A 137 6.92 3.71 -3.88
C MET A 137 5.78 2.89 -3.30
N ALA A 138 6.02 1.74 -2.71
CA ALA A 138 4.96 0.94 -2.12
C ALA A 138 4.25 1.67 -0.97
N SER A 139 5.01 2.36 -0.11
CA SER A 139 4.46 3.09 1.02
C SER A 139 3.57 4.25 0.58
N LEU A 140 4.04 5.09 -0.36
CA LEU A 140 3.25 6.22 -0.86
C LEU A 140 2.11 5.78 -1.77
N ALA A 141 2.35 4.80 -2.64
CA ALA A 141 1.35 4.29 -3.57
C ALA A 141 0.16 3.69 -2.82
N SER A 142 0.39 2.86 -1.81
CA SER A 142 -0.67 2.23 -1.02
C SER A 142 -1.55 3.23 -0.27
N VAL A 143 -0.96 4.22 0.42
CA VAL A 143 -1.73 5.20 1.19
C VAL A 143 -2.49 6.17 0.29
N THR A 144 -1.89 6.59 -0.82
CA THR A 144 -2.53 7.50 -1.78
C THR A 144 -3.67 6.79 -2.50
N LEU A 145 -3.48 5.53 -2.89
CA LEU A 145 -4.55 4.74 -3.52
C LEU A 145 -5.70 4.51 -2.56
N SER A 146 -5.39 4.13 -1.32
CA SER A 146 -6.39 3.95 -0.27
C SER A 146 -7.20 5.21 -0.04
N LYS A 147 -6.56 6.37 0.10
CA LYS A 147 -7.26 7.65 0.30
C LYS A 147 -8.11 8.03 -0.91
N LEU A 148 -7.60 7.87 -2.13
CA LEU A 148 -8.35 8.15 -3.37
C LEU A 148 -9.59 7.27 -3.52
N ALA A 149 -9.49 6.00 -3.13
CA ALA A 149 -10.56 5.03 -3.26
C ALA A 149 -11.52 5.01 -2.04
N ASN A 150 -11.32 5.90 -1.07
CA ASN A 150 -11.99 5.86 0.24
C ASN A 150 -11.90 4.45 0.88
N GLY A 151 -10.71 3.86 0.76
CA GLY A 151 -10.35 2.53 1.21
C GLY A 151 -9.72 2.53 2.59
N VAL A 152 -9.37 1.32 3.04
CA VAL A 152 -8.61 1.10 4.28
C VAL A 152 -7.22 0.62 3.93
N CYS A 153 -6.19 1.28 4.47
CA CYS A 153 -4.79 0.91 4.29
C CYS A 153 -4.25 0.18 5.53
N CYS A 154 -3.63 -0.97 5.33
CA CYS A 154 -3.00 -1.75 6.39
C CYS A 154 -1.60 -2.21 5.97
N TYR A 155 -0.62 -2.12 6.86
CA TYR A 155 0.68 -2.78 6.70
C TYR A 155 0.63 -4.07 7.50
N ALA A 156 0.54 -5.18 6.78
CA ALA A 156 0.16 -6.48 7.34
C ALA A 156 1.20 -7.01 8.34
N ASP A 157 2.49 -6.80 8.08
CA ASP A 157 3.58 -7.32 8.91
C ASP A 157 3.62 -6.69 10.30
N ASP A 158 3.29 -5.40 10.38
CA ASP A 158 3.34 -4.63 11.63
C ASP A 158 1.96 -4.48 12.30
N ASN A 159 0.91 -5.03 11.66
CA ASN A 159 -0.49 -4.86 12.07
C ASN A 159 -0.88 -3.37 12.26
N ILE A 160 -0.34 -2.49 11.40
CA ILE A 160 -0.59 -1.05 11.44
C ILE A 160 -1.77 -0.74 10.51
N TRP A 161 -2.84 -0.24 11.11
CA TRP A 161 -4.04 0.25 10.41
C TRP A 161 -4.05 1.77 10.44
N TYR A 162 -4.07 2.39 9.28
CA TYR A 162 -3.96 3.85 9.21
C TYR A 162 -5.35 4.51 9.20
N ASP A 163 -5.49 5.57 10.00
CA ASP A 163 -6.56 6.55 9.85
C ASP A 163 -6.24 7.46 8.65
N ASN A 164 -7.20 7.57 7.72
CA ASN A 164 -7.07 8.31 6.47
C ASN A 164 -6.85 9.83 6.63
N THR A 165 -7.03 10.38 7.84
CA THR A 165 -6.90 11.84 8.09
C THR A 165 -5.54 12.37 7.67
N ASN A 166 -4.45 11.82 8.20
CA ASN A 166 -3.07 12.28 7.94
C ASN A 166 -2.15 11.20 7.35
N ILE A 167 -2.72 10.11 6.84
CA ILE A 167 -1.97 8.93 6.37
C ILE A 167 -0.87 9.26 5.35
N ILE A 168 -1.14 10.14 4.39
CA ILE A 168 -0.20 10.50 3.33
C ILE A 168 0.99 11.27 3.89
N GLU A 169 0.75 12.24 4.77
CA GLU A 169 1.80 13.06 5.37
C GLU A 169 2.69 12.22 6.27
N ASN A 170 2.10 11.32 7.07
CA ASN A 170 2.84 10.39 7.91
C ASN A 170 3.73 9.46 7.07
N ALA A 171 3.16 8.82 6.04
CA ALA A 171 3.93 7.93 5.17
C ALA A 171 5.07 8.67 4.45
N LEU A 172 4.84 9.91 3.99
CA LEU A 172 5.87 10.74 3.38
C LEU A 172 6.99 11.09 4.37
N ASN A 173 6.64 11.43 5.60
CA ASN A 173 7.63 11.70 6.65
C ASN A 173 8.45 10.44 6.97
N ASP A 174 7.80 9.30 7.16
CA ASP A 174 8.46 8.03 7.50
C ASP A 174 9.48 7.63 6.43
N VAL A 175 9.10 7.65 5.14
CA VAL A 175 10.02 7.31 4.05
C VAL A 175 11.14 8.35 3.92
N THR A 176 10.83 9.63 4.11
CA THR A 176 11.82 10.72 4.04
C THR A 176 12.86 10.60 5.17
N GLU A 177 12.42 10.31 6.38
CA GLU A 177 13.30 10.12 7.55
C GLU A 177 14.17 8.89 7.36
N TYR A 178 13.60 7.78 6.89
CA TYR A 178 14.35 6.58 6.55
C TYR A 178 15.43 6.87 5.49
N GLU A 179 15.07 7.49 4.37
CA GLU A 179 16.00 7.86 3.29
C GLU A 179 17.15 8.74 3.79
N LYS A 180 16.85 9.74 4.63
CA LYS A 180 17.85 10.64 5.23
C LYS A 180 18.76 9.96 6.25
N SER A 181 18.33 8.84 6.83
CA SER A 181 19.14 8.06 7.79
C SER A 181 20.21 7.20 7.10
N LEU A 182 20.03 6.91 5.81
CA LEU A 182 20.92 6.05 5.03
C LEU A 182 22.14 6.81 4.50
N ARG A 183 23.26 6.11 4.37
CA ARG A 183 24.44 6.59 3.62
C ARG A 183 24.27 6.27 2.16
N GLN A 184 24.90 7.07 1.29
CA GLN A 184 24.82 6.88 -0.17
C GLN A 184 25.12 5.46 -0.67
N ARG A 185 26.06 4.75 -0.04
CA ARG A 185 26.44 3.37 -0.41
C ARG A 185 25.40 2.31 -0.05
N GLU A 186 24.39 2.67 0.73
CA GLU A 186 23.33 1.77 1.18
C GLU A 186 22.14 1.80 0.21
N PHE A 187 22.06 2.80 -0.67
CA PHE A 187 21.05 2.86 -1.71
C PHE A 187 21.31 1.79 -2.78
N ARG A 188 20.27 1.01 -3.08
CA ARG A 188 20.18 0.15 -4.26
C ARG A 188 19.33 0.90 -5.27
N LEU A 189 19.94 1.33 -6.36
CA LEU A 189 19.32 2.24 -7.33
C LEU A 189 19.50 1.69 -8.73
N HIS A 190 18.41 1.75 -9.50
CA HIS A 190 18.38 1.39 -10.90
C HIS A 190 18.01 2.63 -11.70
N GLY A 191 18.96 3.15 -12.48
CA GLY A 191 18.69 4.29 -13.37
C GLY A 191 17.66 3.89 -14.43
N PHE A 192 16.76 4.81 -14.76
CA PHE A 192 15.85 4.60 -15.88
C PHE A 192 16.57 4.92 -17.19
N GLU A 193 16.56 3.99 -18.14
CA GLU A 193 17.07 4.21 -19.50
C GLU A 193 15.90 4.20 -20.50
N GLU A 194 15.09 3.14 -20.47
CA GLU A 194 13.89 2.99 -21.28
C GLU A 194 12.91 2.01 -20.62
N TRP A 195 11.68 1.98 -21.12
CA TRP A 195 10.71 0.95 -20.79
C TRP A 195 11.07 -0.33 -21.56
N LEU A 196 11.14 -1.47 -20.86
CA LEU A 196 11.44 -2.79 -21.43
C LEU A 196 10.17 -3.60 -21.67
#